data_AF-A0A2U8PBL7-F1
#
_entry.id   AF-A0A2U8PBL7-F1
#
_cell.length_a   1.000
_cell.length_b   1.000
_cell.length_c   1.000
_cell.angle_alpha   90.00
_cell.angle_beta   90.00
_cell.angle_gamma   90.00
#
_symmetry.space_group_name_H-M   'P 1'
#
loop_
_entity.id
_entity.type
_entity.pdbx_description
1 polymer ?
#
loop_
_entity_poly.entity_id
_entity_poly.type
_entity_poly.pdbx_seq_one_letter_code
_entity_poly.pdbx_strand_id
1 'polypeptide(L)'
;MLRIIAHAALLAGALALGACGVADSRAPVPEFMRMKETEQPPPEAPPDVKRLVREQIDVVFLATSYPREVHVASPHREVRGPGWTACVRAQLTSATGTSLGAQTYIVTISGGKVVDRRRAEADDICGTETYEPI
;
A
#
# COMPACT_ATOMS: atom_id res chain seq x y z
N MET A 1 -20.67 54.10 18.02
CA MET A 1 -21.32 52.81 17.68
C MET A 1 -20.51 51.97 16.69
N LEU A 2 -20.06 52.52 15.55
CA LEU A 2 -19.30 51.76 14.52
C LEU A 2 -18.03 51.04 15.03
N ARG A 3 -17.27 51.68 15.93
CA ARG A 3 -16.05 51.11 16.53
C ARG A 3 -16.31 49.88 17.41
N ILE A 4 -17.42 49.88 18.15
CA ILE A 4 -17.80 48.76 19.02
C ILE A 4 -18.18 47.54 18.18
N ILE A 5 -18.91 47.77 17.08
CA ILE A 5 -19.30 46.73 16.13
C ILE A 5 -18.06 46.12 15.46
N ALA A 6 -17.08 46.95 15.07
CA ALA A 6 -15.83 46.47 14.48
C ALA A 6 -15.01 45.61 15.44
N HIS A 7 -14.93 45.99 16.73
CA HIS A 7 -14.19 45.22 17.73
C HIS A 7 -14.90 43.91 18.09
N ALA A 8 -16.24 43.93 18.15
CA ALA A 8 -17.03 42.71 18.34
C ALA A 8 -16.85 41.73 17.18
N ALA A 9 -16.83 42.23 15.93
CA ALA A 9 -16.58 41.42 14.75
C ALA A 9 -15.16 40.83 14.72
N LEU A 10 -14.15 41.61 15.10
CA LEU A 10 -12.75 41.17 15.21
C LEU A 10 -12.57 40.09 16.29
N LEU A 11 -13.20 40.25 17.45
CA LEU A 11 -13.18 39.26 18.54
C LEU A 11 -13.89 37.95 18.13
N ALA A 12 -15.03 38.05 17.45
CA ALA A 12 -15.75 36.87 16.94
C ALA A 12 -14.94 36.11 15.87
N GLY A 13 -14.24 36.83 14.98
CA GLY A 13 -13.36 36.22 13.98
C GLY A 13 -12.17 35.48 14.59
N ALA A 14 -11.56 36.02 15.66
CA ALA A 14 -10.45 35.38 16.35
C ALA A 14 -10.85 34.09 17.08
N LEU A 15 -12.05 34.06 17.68
CA LEU A 15 -12.60 32.86 18.34
C LEU A 15 -12.95 31.75 17.34
N ALA A 16 -13.41 32.09 16.14
CA ALA A 16 -13.74 31.12 15.10
C ALA A 16 -12.49 30.41 14.52
N LEU A 17 -11.34 31.09 14.47
CA LEU A 17 -10.08 30.51 13.95
C LEU A 17 -9.34 29.61 14.96
N GLY A 18 -9.59 29.78 16.26
CA GLY A 18 -9.02 28.92 17.31
C GLY A 18 -9.71 27.56 17.46
N ALA A 19 -10.88 27.37 16.85
CA ALA A 19 -11.68 26.16 16.96
C ALA A 19 -11.20 25.00 16.07
N CYS A 20 -10.25 25.23 15.16
CA CYS A 20 -9.74 24.17 14.27
C CYS A 20 -8.89 23.11 14.99
N GLY A 21 -8.51 23.32 16.26
CA GLY A 21 -7.71 22.37 17.05
C GLY A 21 -8.50 21.43 17.96
N VAL A 22 -9.83 21.57 18.03
CA VAL A 22 -10.68 20.82 18.99
C VAL A 22 -11.21 19.50 18.41
N ALA A 23 -10.97 19.24 17.12
CA ALA A 23 -11.36 18.02 16.43
C ALA A 23 -10.20 17.00 16.27
N ASP A 24 -9.01 17.30 16.82
CA ASP A 24 -7.85 16.42 16.75
C ASP A 24 -7.82 15.45 17.95
N SER A 25 -7.52 14.17 17.72
CA SER A 25 -7.40 13.13 18.77
C SER A 25 -6.36 13.49 19.86
N ARG A 26 -5.43 14.40 19.56
CA ARG A 26 -4.39 14.91 20.49
C ARG A 26 -4.75 16.25 21.14
N ALA A 27 -6.00 16.71 21.03
CA ALA A 27 -6.42 17.96 21.64
C ALA A 27 -6.24 17.94 23.18
N PRO A 28 -5.83 19.07 23.80
CA PRO A 28 -5.65 19.20 25.25
C PRO A 28 -7.01 19.35 25.98
N VAL A 29 -8.03 18.61 25.52
CA VAL A 29 -9.34 18.51 26.19
C VAL A 29 -9.39 17.26 27.07
N PRO A 30 -10.22 17.25 28.12
CA PRO A 30 -10.44 16.06 28.94
C PRO A 30 -10.88 14.85 28.11
N GLU A 31 -10.45 13.64 28.50
CA GLU A 31 -10.70 12.37 27.78
C GLU A 31 -12.16 12.18 27.34
N PHE A 32 -13.13 12.57 28.16
CA PHE A 32 -14.56 12.39 27.86
C PHE A 32 -15.10 13.33 26.75
N MET A 33 -14.36 14.40 26.42
CA MET A 33 -14.66 15.30 25.30
C MET A 33 -13.83 15.01 24.05
N ARG A 34 -12.83 14.11 24.14
CA ARG A 34 -12.06 13.71 22.97
C ARG A 34 -12.97 12.93 22.04
N MET A 35 -12.91 13.27 20.76
CA MET A 35 -13.51 12.42 19.75
C MET A 35 -12.81 11.06 19.86
N LYS A 36 -13.59 9.99 20.08
CA LYS A 36 -13.05 8.63 20.19
C LYS A 36 -12.18 8.41 18.98
N GLU A 37 -10.89 8.11 19.21
CA GLU A 37 -9.96 7.68 18.16
C GLU A 37 -10.73 6.68 17.30
N THR A 38 -11.00 7.04 16.04
CA THR A 38 -11.68 6.12 15.12
C THR A 38 -10.84 4.87 15.11
N GLU A 39 -11.39 3.80 15.68
CA GLU A 39 -10.71 2.52 15.79
C GLU A 39 -10.28 2.14 14.38
N GLN A 40 -8.96 2.15 14.16
CA GLN A 40 -8.41 1.88 12.85
C GLN A 40 -8.95 0.52 12.44
N PRO A 41 -9.57 0.38 11.25
CA PRO A 41 -10.19 -0.87 10.85
C PRO A 41 -9.19 -2.02 11.02
N PRO A 42 -9.65 -3.21 11.46
CA PRO A 42 -8.78 -4.33 11.74
C PRO A 42 -7.77 -4.54 10.61
N PRO A 43 -6.49 -4.77 10.93
CA PRO A 43 -5.46 -4.94 9.91
C PRO A 43 -5.91 -6.02 8.93
N GLU A 44 -5.99 -5.68 7.64
CA GLU A 44 -6.38 -6.65 6.59
C GLU A 44 -5.50 -7.91 6.70
N ALA A 45 -6.08 -9.09 6.49
CA ALA A 45 -5.29 -10.31 6.49
C ALA A 45 -4.27 -10.32 5.33
N PRO A 46 -3.08 -10.92 5.50
CA PRO A 46 -2.15 -11.09 4.39
C PRO A 46 -2.79 -11.89 3.24
N PRO A 47 -2.59 -11.49 1.97
CA PRO A 47 -3.13 -12.20 0.83
C PRO A 47 -2.38 -13.52 0.60
N ASP A 48 -3.09 -14.53 0.08
CA ASP A 48 -2.46 -15.75 -0.42
C ASP A 48 -1.80 -15.48 -1.79
N VAL A 49 -0.53 -15.07 -1.74
CA VAL A 49 0.25 -14.72 -2.94
C VAL A 49 0.41 -15.91 -3.88
N LYS A 50 0.58 -17.13 -3.37
CA LYS A 50 0.76 -18.34 -4.19
C LYS A 50 -0.47 -18.57 -5.07
N ARG A 51 -1.65 -18.51 -4.46
CA ARG A 51 -2.93 -18.65 -5.18
C ARG A 51 -3.12 -17.52 -6.17
N LEU A 52 -2.86 -16.27 -5.78
CA LEU A 52 -3.02 -15.11 -6.66
C LEU A 52 -2.10 -15.17 -7.89
N VAL A 53 -0.82 -15.49 -7.71
CA VAL A 53 0.14 -15.60 -8.81
C VAL A 53 -0.22 -16.76 -9.74
N ARG A 54 -0.72 -17.88 -9.19
CA ARG A 54 -1.20 -19.02 -9.99
C ARG A 54 -2.41 -18.63 -10.85
N GLU A 55 -3.36 -17.90 -10.29
CA GLU A 55 -4.59 -17.50 -10.97
C GLU A 55 -4.38 -16.34 -11.98
N GLN A 56 -3.42 -15.45 -11.72
CA GLN A 56 -3.16 -14.21 -12.48
C GLN A 56 -1.75 -14.19 -13.08
N ILE A 57 -1.24 -15.33 -13.54
CA ILE A 57 0.15 -15.48 -13.99
C ILE A 57 0.48 -14.61 -15.21
N ASP A 58 -0.49 -14.34 -16.06
CA ASP A 58 -0.45 -13.47 -17.24
C ASP A 58 -0.47 -11.98 -16.91
N VAL A 59 -0.94 -11.62 -15.71
CA VAL A 59 -0.82 -10.27 -15.17
C VAL A 59 0.59 -10.07 -14.58
N VAL A 60 1.14 -11.09 -13.92
CA VAL A 60 2.46 -11.05 -13.26
C VAL A 60 3.61 -11.16 -14.26
N PHE A 61 3.48 -12.01 -15.27
CA PHE A 61 4.47 -12.22 -16.34
C PHE A 61 3.89 -11.86 -17.69
N LEU A 62 4.71 -11.47 -18.65
CA LEU A 62 4.20 -11.25 -20.01
C LEU A 62 3.68 -12.59 -20.55
N ALA A 63 2.50 -12.62 -21.17
CA ALA A 63 1.91 -13.86 -21.68
C ALA A 63 2.84 -14.62 -22.64
N THR A 64 3.70 -13.89 -23.35
CA THR A 64 4.68 -14.43 -24.30
C THR A 64 6.04 -14.78 -23.66
N SER A 65 6.19 -14.67 -22.34
CA SER A 65 7.47 -14.92 -21.65
C SER A 65 7.61 -16.31 -21.02
N TYR A 66 6.66 -17.23 -21.30
CA TYR A 66 6.62 -18.63 -20.87
C TYR A 66 7.29 -18.88 -19.50
N PRO A 67 6.70 -18.36 -18.40
CA PRO A 67 7.29 -18.45 -17.07
C PRO A 67 7.36 -19.90 -16.58
N ARG A 68 8.53 -20.31 -16.07
CA ARG A 68 8.79 -21.61 -15.44
C ARG A 68 9.40 -21.42 -14.07
N GLU A 69 9.34 -22.45 -13.24
CA GLU A 69 9.95 -22.44 -11.89
C GLU A 69 9.55 -21.18 -11.11
N VAL A 70 8.23 -20.95 -11.02
CA VAL A 70 7.70 -19.76 -10.37
C VAL A 70 7.79 -19.93 -8.85
N HIS A 71 8.43 -18.98 -8.21
CA HIS A 71 8.57 -18.90 -6.77
C HIS A 71 8.07 -17.55 -6.27
N VAL A 72 7.51 -17.54 -5.07
CA VAL A 72 6.97 -16.34 -4.43
C VAL A 72 7.57 -16.17 -3.05
N ALA A 73 7.79 -14.92 -2.67
CA ALA A 73 8.10 -14.53 -1.30
C ALA A 73 6.83 -14.22 -0.50
N SER A 74 6.98 -14.10 0.82
CA SER A 74 5.92 -13.65 1.71
C SER A 74 5.44 -12.24 1.35
N PRO A 75 4.14 -11.94 1.49
CA PRO A 75 3.61 -10.60 1.25
C PRO A 75 4.00 -9.63 2.38
N HIS A 76 4.34 -8.40 1.99
CA HIS A 76 4.63 -7.26 2.86
C HIS A 76 3.55 -6.20 2.72
N ARG A 77 3.28 -5.42 3.77
CA ARG A 77 2.36 -4.29 3.62
C ARG A 77 2.99 -3.20 2.76
N GLU A 78 2.20 -2.66 1.85
CA GLU A 78 2.59 -1.48 1.09
C GLU A 78 2.76 -0.28 2.03
N VAL A 79 3.89 0.42 1.92
CA VAL A 79 4.24 1.52 2.83
C VAL A 79 3.37 2.75 2.55
N ARG A 80 2.97 2.94 1.29
CA ARG A 80 2.28 4.15 0.81
C ARG A 80 0.78 3.95 0.54
N GLY A 81 0.16 2.85 0.95
CA GLY A 81 -1.26 2.65 0.68
C GLY A 81 -1.90 1.38 1.26
N PRO A 82 -3.22 1.24 1.08
CA PRO A 82 -3.97 0.05 1.46
C PRO A 82 -3.70 -1.07 0.44
N GLY A 83 -2.60 -1.78 0.63
CA GLY A 83 -2.20 -2.86 -0.26
C GLY A 83 -1.08 -3.70 0.31
N TRP A 84 -0.72 -4.70 -0.48
CA TRP A 84 0.37 -5.61 -0.19
C TRP A 84 1.33 -5.66 -1.37
N THR A 85 2.60 -5.87 -1.10
CA THR A 85 3.62 -6.14 -2.11
C THR A 85 4.20 -7.52 -1.89
N ALA A 86 4.57 -8.20 -2.97
CA ALA A 86 5.27 -9.48 -2.88
C ALA A 86 6.28 -9.61 -4.00
N CYS A 87 7.37 -10.34 -3.74
CA CYS A 87 8.36 -10.65 -4.75
C CYS A 87 8.00 -11.98 -5.43
N VAL A 88 8.01 -11.99 -6.76
CA VAL A 88 7.78 -13.18 -7.58
C VAL A 88 8.98 -13.38 -8.49
N ARG A 89 9.56 -14.57 -8.46
CA ARG A 89 10.71 -14.95 -9.29
C ARG A 89 10.33 -16.09 -10.22
N ALA A 90 10.75 -16.02 -11.48
CA ALA A 90 10.57 -17.10 -12.43
C ALA A 90 11.68 -17.13 -13.47
N GLN A 91 11.91 -18.32 -14.04
CA GLN A 91 12.69 -18.50 -15.26
C GLN A 91 11.84 -18.10 -16.46
N LEU A 92 12.27 -17.09 -17.23
CA LEU A 92 11.51 -16.61 -18.38
C LEU A 92 12.18 -17.00 -19.70
N THR A 93 11.34 -17.29 -20.70
CA THR A 93 11.77 -17.50 -22.09
C THR A 93 11.02 -16.53 -22.97
N SER A 94 11.72 -15.73 -23.76
CA SER A 94 11.11 -14.77 -24.68
C SER A 94 10.21 -15.43 -25.72
N ALA A 95 9.39 -14.62 -26.40
CA ALA A 95 8.51 -15.08 -27.47
C ALA A 95 9.24 -15.79 -28.62
N THR A 96 10.52 -15.49 -28.83
CA THR A 96 11.37 -16.10 -29.87
C THR A 96 12.08 -17.37 -29.40
N GLY A 97 11.82 -17.84 -28.17
CA GLY A 97 12.47 -19.03 -27.59
C GLY A 97 13.83 -18.76 -26.94
N THR A 98 14.31 -17.51 -26.93
CA THR A 98 15.56 -17.14 -26.24
C THR A 98 15.34 -17.12 -24.72
N SER A 99 16.20 -17.79 -23.96
CA SER A 99 16.17 -17.77 -22.50
C SER A 99 16.53 -16.38 -21.97
N LEU A 100 15.65 -15.81 -21.15
CA LEU A 100 15.86 -14.53 -20.45
C LEU A 100 16.42 -14.73 -19.03
N GLY A 101 16.59 -15.99 -18.61
CA GLY A 101 17.04 -16.35 -17.27
C GLY A 101 16.04 -16.01 -16.17
N ALA A 102 16.56 -15.94 -14.93
CA ALA A 102 15.77 -15.64 -13.76
C ALA A 102 15.38 -14.16 -13.75
N GLN A 103 14.08 -13.91 -13.64
CA GLN A 103 13.54 -12.56 -13.52
C GLN A 103 12.72 -12.46 -12.24
N THR A 104 12.94 -11.38 -11.51
CA THR A 104 12.22 -11.09 -10.26
C THR A 104 11.37 -9.84 -10.47
N TYR A 105 10.10 -9.92 -10.10
CA TYR A 105 9.13 -8.84 -10.15
C TYR A 105 8.58 -8.58 -8.76
N ILE A 106 8.27 -7.32 -8.48
CA ILE A 106 7.46 -6.91 -7.35
C ILE A 106 6.05 -6.74 -7.87
N VAL A 107 5.10 -7.44 -7.26
CA VAL A 107 3.68 -7.32 -7.55
C VAL A 107 3.01 -6.53 -6.44
N THR A 108 2.16 -5.59 -6.82
CA THR A 108 1.29 -4.87 -5.89
C THR A 108 -0.09 -5.50 -5.93
N ILE A 109 -0.60 -5.86 -4.76
CA ILE A 109 -1.85 -6.56 -4.56
C ILE A 109 -2.79 -5.64 -3.79
N SER A 110 -3.98 -5.43 -4.35
CA SER A 110 -5.06 -4.69 -3.69
C SER A 110 -6.40 -5.34 -4.03
N GLY A 111 -7.30 -5.42 -3.04
CA GLY A 111 -8.61 -6.06 -3.21
C GLY A 111 -8.53 -7.51 -3.69
N GLY A 112 -7.47 -8.24 -3.34
CA GLY A 112 -7.26 -9.63 -3.76
C GLY A 112 -6.89 -9.80 -5.24
N LYS A 113 -6.36 -8.77 -5.90
CA LYS A 113 -5.90 -8.82 -7.30
C LYS A 113 -4.53 -8.19 -7.45
N VAL A 114 -3.75 -8.64 -8.43
CA VAL A 114 -2.52 -7.97 -8.83
C VAL A 114 -2.91 -6.73 -9.63
N VAL A 115 -2.65 -5.54 -9.08
CA VAL A 115 -3.03 -4.25 -9.67
C VAL A 115 -1.87 -3.59 -10.42
N ASP A 116 -0.65 -3.91 -10.02
CA ASP A 116 0.56 -3.41 -10.68
C ASP A 116 1.68 -4.44 -10.55
N ARG A 117 2.66 -4.34 -11.45
CA ARG A 117 3.92 -5.07 -11.38
C ARG A 117 5.07 -4.24 -11.92
N ARG A 118 6.22 -4.38 -11.28
CA ARG A 118 7.49 -3.82 -11.76
C ARG A 118 8.61 -4.82 -11.59
N ARG A 119 9.68 -4.66 -12.37
CA ARG A 119 10.90 -5.46 -12.17
C ARG A 119 11.55 -5.06 -10.84
N ALA A 120 12.06 -6.04 -10.10
CA ALA A 120 12.81 -5.77 -8.89
C ALA A 120 14.18 -5.17 -9.22
N GLU A 121 14.58 -4.16 -8.47
CA GLU A 121 15.88 -3.51 -8.51
C GLU A 121 16.80 -4.06 -7.40
N ALA A 122 18.07 -3.65 -7.41
CA ALA A 122 19.06 -4.13 -6.44
C ALA A 122 18.75 -3.69 -5.00
N ASP A 123 18.13 -2.52 -4.84
CA ASP A 123 17.79 -1.94 -3.54
C ASP A 123 16.44 -2.44 -2.99
N ASP A 124 15.72 -3.25 -3.76
CA ASP A 124 14.48 -3.84 -3.31
C ASP A 124 14.72 -5.03 -2.36
N ILE A 125 13.78 -5.23 -1.43
CA ILE A 125 13.82 -6.31 -0.43
C ILE A 125 13.91 -7.72 -1.05
N CYS A 126 13.54 -7.86 -2.32
CA CYS A 126 13.49 -9.14 -3.03
C CYS A 126 14.82 -9.91 -3.08
N GLY A 127 15.97 -9.23 -2.89
CA GLY A 127 17.28 -9.88 -2.82
C GLY A 127 17.49 -10.71 -1.54
N THR A 128 16.81 -10.35 -0.44
CA THR A 128 16.97 -10.98 0.88
C THR A 128 15.79 -11.86 1.28
N GLU A 129 14.74 -11.88 0.47
CA GLU A 129 13.54 -12.68 0.74
C GLU A 129 13.78 -14.19 0.60
N THR A 130 12.98 -14.94 1.36
CA THR A 130 12.87 -16.40 1.20
C THR A 130 11.77 -16.71 0.20
N TYR A 131 12.10 -17.57 -0.78
CA TYR A 131 11.21 -17.91 -1.88
C TYR A 131 10.69 -19.34 -1.73
N GLU A 132 9.40 -19.52 -2.00
CA GLU A 132 8.75 -20.82 -2.03
C GLU A 132 8.09 -21.08 -3.39
N PRO A 133 8.12 -22.31 -3.92
CA PRO A 133 7.44 -22.64 -5.17
C PRO A 133 5.92 -22.51 -4.99
N ILE A 134 5.24 -22.13 -6.07
CA ILE A 134 3.77 -21.97 -6.08
C ILE A 134 3.02 -23.28 -6.23
#